data_AF-A0A920PAW0-F1
#
_entry.id   AF-A0A920PAW0-F1
#
_cell.length_a   1.000
_cell.length_b   1.000
_cell.length_c   1.000
_cell.angle_alpha   90.00
_cell.angle_beta   90.00
_cell.angle_gamma   90.00
#
_symmetry.space_group_name_H-M   'P 1'
#
loop_
_entity.id
_entity.type
_entity.pdbx_description
1 polymer ?
#
loop_
_entity_poly.entity_id
_entity_poly.type
_entity_poly.pdbx_seq_one_letter_code
_entity_poly.pdbx_strand_id
1 'polypeptide(L)' 'MFGDKVKGGLYGEYPSLEADKLLDGDLHFNNDFRGLYATILEDWFGLDAQPIVNGSFEKMDFIAK' A
#
# COMPACT_ATOMS: atom_id res chain seq x y z
N MET A 1 7.36 2.71 21.87
CA MET A 1 6.89 2.93 20.48
C MET A 1 5.40 2.68 20.45
N PHE A 2 4.64 3.43 19.66
CA PHE A 2 3.17 3.36 19.61
C PHE A 2 2.69 2.49 18.43
N GLY A 3 1.68 1.64 18.71
CA GLY A 3 0.99 0.77 17.76
C GLY A 3 1.71 -0.53 17.40
N ASP A 4 1.06 -1.29 16.52
CA ASP A 4 1.40 -2.68 16.21
C ASP A 4 2.67 -2.80 15.37
N LYS A 5 3.25 -4.02 15.36
CA LYS A 5 4.47 -4.27 14.59
C LYS A 5 4.15 -4.26 13.09
N VAL A 6 5.12 -3.84 12.29
CA VAL A 6 5.05 -4.04 10.83
C VAL A 6 5.61 -5.41 10.48
N LYS A 7 4.85 -6.18 9.70
CA LYS A 7 5.35 -7.35 8.98
C LYS A 7 6.26 -6.84 7.87
N GLY A 8 7.58 -6.87 8.05
CA GLY A 8 8.52 -6.46 7.01
C GLY A 8 8.47 -7.39 5.79
N GLY A 9 8.70 -6.85 4.59
CA GLY A 9 8.69 -7.63 3.35
C GLY A 9 8.47 -6.77 2.12
N LEU A 10 8.42 -7.42 0.95
CA LEU A 10 7.98 -6.79 -0.29
C LEU A 10 6.45 -6.89 -0.37
N TYR A 11 5.80 -5.74 -0.54
CA TYR A 11 4.36 -5.64 -0.77
C TYR A 11 4.10 -5.12 -2.19
N GLY A 12 3.17 -5.77 -2.88
CA GLY A 12 2.93 -5.58 -4.30
C GLY A 12 3.56 -6.68 -5.15
N GLU A 13 3.27 -6.62 -6.44
CA GLU A 13 3.75 -7.62 -7.39
C GLU A 13 5.20 -7.34 -7.79
N TYR A 14 5.89 -8.33 -8.36
CA TYR A 14 7.15 -8.05 -9.04
C TYR A 14 6.83 -7.42 -10.41
N PRO A 15 7.41 -6.26 -10.73
CA PRO A 15 7.16 -5.63 -12.03
C PRO A 15 7.75 -6.48 -13.15
N SER A 16 7.10 -6.44 -14.31
CA SER A 16 7.58 -7.14 -15.51
C SER A 16 8.86 -6.50 -16.05
N LEU A 17 9.77 -7.34 -16.57
CA LEU A 17 10.96 -6.90 -17.31
C LEU A 17 10.77 -6.97 -18.84
N GLU A 18 9.66 -7.54 -19.31
CA GLU A 18 9.31 -7.59 -20.74
C GLU A 18 9.16 -6.17 -21.29
N ALA A 19 9.83 -5.88 -22.41
CA ALA A 19 9.92 -4.53 -22.97
C ALA A 19 8.57 -3.91 -23.35
N ASP A 20 7.58 -4.72 -23.72
CA ASP A 20 6.21 -4.29 -24.06
C ASP A 20 5.37 -3.93 -22.82
N LYS A 21 5.86 -4.23 -21.62
CA LYS A 21 5.24 -3.95 -20.33
C LYS A 21 6.04 -2.94 -19.51
N LEU A 22 6.90 -2.16 -20.15
CA LEU A 22 7.61 -1.04 -19.54
C LEU A 22 6.91 0.28 -19.88
N LEU A 23 6.96 1.23 -18.95
CA LEU A 23 6.48 2.59 -19.16
C LEU A 23 7.67 3.44 -19.59
N ASP A 24 7.79 3.72 -20.88
CA ASP A 24 8.93 4.47 -21.45
C ASP A 24 10.30 3.88 -21.09
N GLY A 25 10.37 2.55 -20.91
CA GLY A 25 11.58 1.83 -20.51
C GLY A 25 11.73 1.63 -18.99
N ASP A 26 10.88 2.26 -18.18
CA ASP A 26 10.84 2.08 -16.74
C ASP A 26 9.85 0.98 -16.30
N LEU A 27 10.08 0.45 -15.11
CA LEU A 27 9.18 -0.50 -14.47
C LEU A 27 7.84 0.16 -14.13
N HIS A 28 6.72 -0.49 -14.44
CA HIS A 28 5.41 -0.01 -14.02
C HIS A 28 5.25 -0.01 -12.50
N PHE A 29 4.62 1.04 -11.98
CA PHE A 29 4.15 1.07 -10.60
C PHE A 29 2.95 0.14 -10.43
N ASN A 30 2.84 -0.49 -9.26
CA ASN A 30 1.82 -1.49 -8.97
C ASN A 30 1.23 -1.37 -7.56
N ASN A 31 1.54 -0.27 -6.86
CA ASN A 31 1.06 0.00 -5.52
C ASN A 31 0.16 1.24 -5.51
N ASP A 32 -0.99 1.14 -4.86
CA ASP A 32 -1.88 2.29 -4.60
C ASP A 32 -1.55 2.90 -3.23
N PHE A 33 -0.97 4.10 -3.24
CA PHE A 33 -0.62 4.83 -2.01
C PHE A 33 -1.83 5.18 -1.15
N ARG A 34 -3.04 5.26 -1.70
CA ARG A 34 -4.25 5.57 -0.94
C ARG A 34 -4.66 4.40 -0.05
N GLY A 35 -4.49 3.17 -0.55
CA GLY A 35 -4.65 1.94 0.23
C GLY A 35 -3.62 1.82 1.34
N LEU A 36 -2.36 2.18 1.06
CA LEU A 36 -1.30 2.26 2.05
C LEU A 36 -1.66 3.22 3.20
N TYR A 37 -2.06 4.46 2.87
CA TYR A 37 -2.46 5.43 3.90
C TYR A 37 -3.72 5.01 4.64
N ALA A 38 -4.71 4.43 3.96
CA ALA A 38 -5.90 3.89 4.60
C ALA A 38 -5.54 2.81 5.63
N THR A 39 -4.61 1.91 5.30
CA THR A 39 -4.11 0.88 6.21
C THR A 39 -3.45 1.47 7.45
N ILE A 40 -2.58 2.47 7.28
CA ILE A 40 -1.92 3.14 8.42
C ILE A 40 -2.94 3.85 9.31
N LEU A 41 -3.87 4.59 8.71
CA LEU A 41 -4.87 5.37 9.45
C LEU A 41 -5.82 4.45 10.24
N GLU A 42 -6.35 3.41 9.62
CA GLU A 42 -7.32 2.53 10.25
C GLU A 42 -6.66 1.49 11.16
N ASP A 43 -5.68 0.74 10.65
CA ASP A 43 -5.19 -0.45 11.35
C ASP A 43 -4.07 -0.12 12.35
N TRP A 44 -3.35 0.99 12.18
CA TRP A 44 -2.36 1.45 13.17
C TRP A 44 -2.94 2.50 14.12
N PHE A 45 -3.59 3.54 13.60
CA PHE A 45 -4.05 4.66 14.41
C PHE A 45 -5.52 4.55 14.86
N GLY A 46 -6.31 3.61 14.32
CA GLY A 46 -7.72 3.46 14.67
C GLY A 46 -8.61 4.63 14.21
N LEU A 47 -8.20 5.35 13.15
CA LEU A 47 -8.90 6.51 12.59
C LEU A 47 -9.72 6.12 11.35
N ASP A 48 -10.80 6.84 11.08
CA ASP A 48 -11.54 6.70 9.82
C ASP A 48 -10.75 7.32 8.66
N ALA A 49 -10.34 6.48 7.70
CA ALA A 49 -9.57 6.92 6.55
C ALA A 49 -10.43 7.56 5.46
N GLN A 50 -11.72 7.23 5.33
CA GLN A 50 -12.60 7.72 4.25
C GLN A 50 -12.48 9.22 3.99
N PRO A 51 -12.64 10.10 4.98
CA PRO A 51 -12.60 11.55 4.76
C PRO A 51 -11.20 12.10 4.47
N ILE A 52 -10.13 11.31 4.69
CA ILE A 52 -8.74 11.74 4.51
C ILE A 52 -8.23 11.34 3.12
N VAL A 53 -8.49 10.09 2.71
CA VAL A 53 -8.05 9.57 1.40
C VAL A 53 -9.10 9.76 0.30
N ASN A 54 -10.25 10.36 0.63
CA ASN A 54 -11.36 10.68 -0.28
C ASN A 54 -12.00 9.46 -0.97
N GLY A 55 -12.18 8.36 -0.24
CA GLY A 55 -12.79 7.16 -0.77
C GLY A 55 -12.31 5.89 -0.11
N SER A 56 -12.87 4.75 -0.50
CA SER A 56 -12.49 3.42 0.00
C SER A 56 -11.45 2.79 -0.92
N PHE A 57 -10.38 2.29 -0.33
CA PHE A 57 -9.27 1.67 -1.05
C PHE A 57 -8.93 0.34 -0.41
N GLU A 58 -8.36 -0.56 -1.21
CA GLU A 58 -7.89 -1.86 -0.74
C GLU A 58 -6.78 -1.67 0.29
N LYS A 59 -6.92 -2.34 1.44
CA LYS A 59 -5.93 -2.30 2.52
C LYS A 59 -4.86 -3.37 2.34
N MET A 60 -3.67 -3.06 2.82
CA MET A 60 -2.52 -3.96 2.77
C MET A 60 -2.38 -4.73 4.08
N ASP A 61 -1.97 -6.00 4.03
CA ASP A 61 -1.79 -6.83 5.23
C ASP A 61 -0.35 -6.74 5.80
N PHE A 62 0.15 -5.53 6.06
CA PHE A 62 1.49 -5.34 6.65
C PHE A 62 1.48 -5.01 8.14
N ILE A 63 0.32 -4.81 8.77
CA ILE A 63 0.21 -4.61 10.22
C ILE A 63 0.08 -5.98 10.91
N ALA A 64 0.95 -6.26 11.86
CA ALA A 64 0.96 -7.49 12.64
C ALA A 64 -0.08 -7.41 13.77
N LYS A 65 -1.18 -8.14 13.62
CA LYS A 65 -2.16 -8.39 14.68
C LYS A 65 -1.62 -9.33 15.75
#